data_AF-A0A1J3J9P3-F1
#
_entry.id   AF-A0A1J3J9P3-F1
#
_cell.length_a   1.000
_cell.length_b   1.000
_cell.length_c   1.000
_cell.angle_alpha   90.00
_cell.angle_beta   90.00
_cell.angle_gamma   90.00
#
_symmetry.space_group_name_H-M   'P 1'
#
loop_
_entity.id
_entity.type
_entity.pdbx_description
1 polymer ?
#
loop_
_entity_poly.entity_id
_entity_poly.type
_entity_poly.pdbx_seq_one_letter_code
_entity_poly.pdbx_strand_id
1 'polypeptide(L)'
;DPSVHDLSMTQDANSICSNGSRIARCMKEYFIYKKNYKGTISSTLLAKSLYQKLWDDSPYLLKQLPGIGMVTAKALHSMGVKSFEALAEADPRRIEIVTGRKYPFGNHIKESLSSLPP
;
A
#
# COMPACT_ATOMS: atom_id res chain seq x y z
N ASP A 1 15.73 23.80 -12.62
CA ASP A 1 15.93 23.02 -11.39
C ASP A 1 15.12 21.72 -11.51
N PRO A 2 15.78 20.58 -11.76
CA PRO A 2 15.12 19.29 -11.96
C PRO A 2 14.20 18.89 -10.79
N SER A 3 14.55 19.32 -9.58
CA SER A 3 13.80 19.00 -8.36
C SER A 3 12.39 19.59 -8.32
N VAL A 4 12.19 20.77 -8.94
CA VAL A 4 10.90 21.46 -8.99
C VAL A 4 9.92 20.73 -9.93
N HIS A 5 10.42 20.17 -11.04
CA HIS A 5 9.61 19.41 -11.97
C HIS A 5 9.13 18.08 -11.35
N ASP A 6 10.00 17.39 -10.61
CA ASP A 6 9.67 16.13 -9.92
C ASP A 6 8.61 16.31 -8.83
N LEU A 7 8.64 17.44 -8.12
CA LEU A 7 7.63 17.77 -7.11
C LEU A 7 6.24 17.97 -7.74
N SER A 8 6.17 18.68 -8.88
CA SER A 8 4.93 18.88 -9.63
C SER A 8 4.34 17.53 -10.08
N MET A 9 5.17 16.67 -10.69
CA MET A 9 4.72 15.35 -11.15
C MET A 9 4.23 14.46 -10.00
N THR A 10 4.86 14.55 -8.84
CA THR A 10 4.44 13.79 -7.65
C THR A 10 3.07 14.26 -7.16
N GLN A 11 2.81 15.57 -7.15
CA GLN A 11 1.52 16.13 -6.77
C GLN A 11 0.42 15.75 -7.76
N ASP A 12 0.72 15.77 -9.06
CA ASP A 12 -0.20 15.35 -10.11
C ASP A 12 -0.56 13.86 -9.97
N ALA A 13 0.45 13.00 -9.78
CA ALA A 13 0.23 11.56 -9.57
C ALA A 13 -0.62 11.29 -8.31
N ASN A 14 -0.40 12.03 -7.23
CA ASN A 14 -1.22 11.93 -6.02
C ASN A 14 -2.68 12.30 -6.28
N SER A 15 -2.90 13.38 -7.04
CA SER A 15 -4.24 13.86 -7.40
C SER A 15 -4.96 12.86 -8.31
N ILE A 16 -4.25 12.31 -9.30
CA ILE A 16 -4.74 11.26 -10.20
C ILE A 16 -5.15 10.01 -9.39
N CYS A 17 -4.31 9.55 -8.46
CA CYS A 17 -4.62 8.38 -7.64
C CYS A 17 -5.86 8.60 -6.75
N SER A 18 -5.95 9.76 -6.11
CA SER A 18 -7.08 10.11 -5.24
C SER A 18 -8.39 10.18 -6.02
N ASN A 19 -8.41 10.94 -7.13
CA ASN A 19 -9.59 11.09 -7.98
C ASN A 19 -9.95 9.77 -8.67
N GLY A 20 -8.96 9.06 -9.20
CA GLY A 20 -9.14 7.76 -9.84
C GLY A 20 -9.72 6.72 -8.89
N SER A 21 -9.30 6.68 -7.62
CA SER A 21 -9.87 5.75 -6.63
C SER A 21 -11.37 6.01 -6.39
N ARG A 22 -11.78 7.29 -6.33
CA ARG A 22 -13.21 7.67 -6.21
C ARG A 22 -14.02 7.23 -7.44
N ILE A 23 -13.48 7.45 -8.64
CA ILE A 23 -14.12 7.04 -9.90
C ILE A 23 -14.25 5.51 -9.95
N ALA A 24 -13.18 4.78 -9.64
CA ALA A 24 -13.19 3.32 -9.63
C ALA A 24 -14.17 2.74 -8.60
N ARG A 25 -14.34 3.38 -7.43
CA ARG A 25 -15.39 3.01 -6.46
C ARG A 25 -16.79 3.20 -7.03
N CYS A 26 -17.05 4.31 -7.74
CA CYS A 26 -18.31 4.52 -8.45
C CYS A 26 -18.54 3.45 -9.53
N MET A 27 -17.52 3.13 -10.33
CA MET A 27 -17.58 2.06 -11.33
C MET A 27 -17.93 0.70 -10.71
N LYS A 28 -17.39 0.40 -9.53
CA LYS A 28 -17.74 -0.81 -8.78
C LYS A 28 -19.23 -0.89 -8.48
N GLU A 29 -19.80 0.18 -7.92
CA GLU A 29 -21.25 0.24 -7.62
C GLU A 29 -22.10 0.12 -8.89
N TYR A 30 -21.69 0.78 -9.98
CA TYR A 30 -22.34 0.67 -11.28
C TYR A 30 -22.33 -0.78 -11.81
N PHE A 31 -21.19 -1.47 -11.75
CA PHE A 31 -21.10 -2.85 -12.22
C PHE A 31 -21.85 -3.84 -11.32
N ILE A 32 -21.90 -3.60 -10.00
CA ILE A 32 -22.78 -4.34 -9.09
C ILE A 32 -24.24 -4.19 -9.52
N TYR A 33 -24.69 -2.96 -9.75
CA TYR A 33 -26.07 -2.70 -10.22
C TYR A 33 -26.36 -3.38 -11.56
N LYS A 34 -25.41 -3.36 -12.49
CA LYS A 34 -25.52 -4.04 -13.80
C LYS A 34 -25.34 -5.56 -13.72
N LYS A 35 -25.12 -6.14 -12.53
CA LYS A 35 -24.82 -7.57 -12.34
C LYS A 35 -23.65 -8.06 -13.19
N ASN A 36 -22.66 -7.19 -13.45
CA ASN A 36 -21.47 -7.52 -14.23
C ASN A 36 -20.31 -7.86 -13.29
N TYR A 37 -20.15 -9.16 -13.03
CA TYR A 37 -19.13 -9.66 -12.11
C TYR A 37 -17.70 -9.26 -12.50
N LYS A 38 -17.32 -9.42 -13.79
CA LYS A 38 -15.98 -9.08 -14.26
C LYS A 38 -15.67 -7.59 -14.07
N GLY A 39 -16.65 -6.74 -14.36
CA GLY A 39 -16.57 -5.29 -14.13
C GLY A 39 -16.41 -4.97 -12.64
N THR A 40 -17.19 -5.59 -11.76
CA THR A 40 -17.11 -5.39 -10.31
C THR A 40 -15.74 -5.76 -9.75
N ILE A 41 -15.18 -6.91 -10.13
CA ILE A 41 -13.86 -7.33 -9.66
C ILE A 41 -12.77 -6.38 -10.18
N SER A 42 -12.77 -6.09 -11.48
CA SER A 42 -11.75 -5.24 -12.10
C SER A 42 -11.74 -3.82 -11.51
N SER A 43 -12.92 -3.23 -11.30
CA SER A 43 -13.05 -1.92 -10.68
C SER A 43 -12.70 -1.91 -9.19
N THR A 44 -12.97 -3.00 -8.46
CA THR A 44 -12.55 -3.15 -7.06
C THR A 44 -11.02 -3.20 -6.94
N LEU A 45 -10.36 -4.01 -7.76
CA LEU A 45 -8.90 -4.12 -7.79
C LEU A 45 -8.26 -2.79 -8.21
N LEU A 46 -8.82 -2.10 -9.19
CA LEU A 46 -8.36 -0.78 -9.61
C LEU A 46 -8.51 0.26 -8.49
N ALA A 47 -9.66 0.29 -7.80
CA ALA A 47 -9.90 1.19 -6.68
C ALA A 47 -8.90 0.97 -5.52
N LYS A 48 -8.63 -0.30 -5.20
CA LYS A 48 -7.60 -0.70 -4.22
C LYS A 48 -6.21 -0.25 -4.67
N SER A 49 -5.87 -0.49 -5.93
CA SER A 49 -4.54 -0.20 -6.46
C SER A 49 -4.23 1.30 -6.46
N LEU A 50 -5.19 2.12 -6.85
CA LEU A 50 -5.06 3.58 -6.82
C LEU A 50 -4.99 4.13 -5.40
N TYR A 51 -5.80 3.59 -4.48
CA TYR A 51 -5.77 3.99 -3.07
C TYR A 51 -4.42 3.67 -2.42
N GLN A 52 -3.91 2.45 -2.64
CA GLN A 52 -2.63 2.00 -2.10
C GLN A 52 -1.42 2.51 -2.88
N LYS A 53 -1.63 3.10 -4.06
CA LYS A 53 -0.59 3.46 -5.03
C LYS A 53 0.35 2.28 -5.30
N LEU A 54 -0.27 1.12 -5.54
CA LEU A 54 0.39 -0.16 -5.71
C LEU A 54 -0.51 -1.07 -6.54
N TRP A 55 0.06 -1.76 -7.53
CA TRP A 55 -0.70 -2.76 -8.31
C TRP A 55 -1.13 -3.95 -7.43
N ASP A 56 -2.23 -4.59 -7.83
CA ASP A 56 -2.84 -5.70 -7.09
C ASP A 56 -1.99 -6.97 -7.07
N ASP A 57 -1.16 -7.17 -8.09
CA ASP A 57 -0.19 -8.27 -8.24
C ASP A 57 1.17 -7.96 -7.57
N SER A 58 1.31 -6.81 -6.91
CA SER A 58 2.57 -6.42 -6.31
C SER A 58 2.95 -7.34 -5.13
N PRO A 59 4.23 -7.75 -5.00
CA PRO A 59 4.69 -8.54 -3.87
C PRO A 59 4.82 -7.73 -2.56
N TYR A 60 4.60 -6.40 -2.61
CA TYR A 60 4.84 -5.49 -1.49
C TYR A 60 3.61 -5.29 -0.62
N LEU A 61 3.01 -6.38 -0.14
CA LEU A 61 1.78 -6.39 0.68
C LEU A 61 1.85 -5.39 1.84
N LEU A 62 2.99 -5.31 2.53
CA LEU A 62 3.15 -4.50 3.74
C LEU A 62 3.13 -2.99 3.50
N LYS A 63 3.24 -2.52 2.24
CA LYS A 63 3.12 -1.09 1.90
C LYS A 63 1.74 -0.50 2.26
N GLN A 64 0.74 -1.36 2.50
CA GLN A 64 -0.58 -0.89 2.94
C GLN A 64 -0.62 -0.41 4.39
N LEU A 65 0.41 -0.73 5.19
CA LEU A 65 0.49 -0.26 6.58
C LEU A 65 1.01 1.18 6.64
N PRO A 66 0.49 2.00 7.57
CA PRO A 66 1.00 3.35 7.83
C PRO A 66 2.52 3.33 8.10
N GLY A 67 3.24 4.31 7.55
CA GLY A 67 4.69 4.44 7.75
C GLY A 67 5.57 3.54 6.87
N ILE A 68 4.98 2.62 6.09
CA ILE A 68 5.72 1.75 5.16
C ILE A 68 5.71 2.35 3.74
N GLY A 69 6.79 3.04 3.40
CA GLY A 69 7.09 3.48 2.03
C GLY A 69 7.66 2.35 1.16
N MET A 70 7.83 2.61 -0.14
CA MET A 70 8.32 1.60 -1.10
C MET A 70 9.70 1.04 -0.73
N VAL A 71 10.61 1.89 -0.23
CA VAL A 71 11.95 1.48 0.21
C VAL A 71 11.85 0.49 1.37
N THR A 72 11.04 0.82 2.38
CA THR A 72 10.80 -0.05 3.54
C THR A 72 10.12 -1.36 3.13
N ALA A 73 9.14 -1.31 2.23
CA ALA A 73 8.45 -2.51 1.75
C ALA A 73 9.41 -3.46 1.01
N LYS A 74 10.32 -2.93 0.18
CA LYS A 74 11.37 -3.72 -0.48
C LYS A 74 12.34 -4.35 0.51
N ALA A 75 12.75 -3.60 1.54
CA ALA A 75 13.64 -4.09 2.59
C ALA A 75 13.00 -5.22 3.42
N LEU A 76 11.71 -5.08 3.80
CA LEU A 76 10.96 -6.14 4.47
C LEU A 76 10.83 -7.39 3.58
N HIS A 77 10.49 -7.19 2.30
CA HIS A 77 10.38 -8.28 1.35
C HIS A 77 11.71 -9.02 1.16
N SER A 78 12.85 -8.31 1.09
CA SER A 78 14.17 -8.93 0.90
C SER A 78 14.63 -9.74 2.12
N MET A 79 14.20 -9.38 3.34
CA MET A 79 14.43 -10.20 4.53
C MET A 79 13.40 -11.34 4.73
N GLY A 80 12.51 -11.56 3.77
CA GLY A 80 11.52 -12.65 3.80
C GLY A 80 10.22 -12.31 4.53
N VAL A 81 10.03 -11.08 4.99
CA VAL A 81 8.80 -10.63 5.65
C VAL A 81 7.81 -10.17 4.57
N LYS A 82 6.99 -11.12 4.09
CA LYS A 82 6.09 -10.95 2.93
C LYS A 82 4.60 -10.96 3.26
N SER A 83 4.23 -11.31 4.50
CA SER A 83 2.85 -11.36 4.96
C SER A 83 2.68 -10.61 6.28
N PHE A 84 1.43 -10.37 6.69
CA PHE A 84 1.12 -9.75 7.97
C PHE A 84 1.52 -10.63 9.16
N GLU A 85 1.34 -11.93 9.02
CA GLU A 85 1.74 -12.94 10.01
C GLU A 85 3.26 -12.96 10.15
N ALA A 86 3.99 -12.95 9.02
CA ALA A 86 5.44 -12.86 9.05
C ALA A 86 5.93 -11.56 9.72
N LEU A 87 5.20 -10.45 9.56
CA LEU A 87 5.52 -9.20 10.24
C LEU A 87 5.20 -9.27 11.74
N ALA A 88 4.12 -9.93 12.13
CA ALA A 88 3.74 -10.14 13.53
C ALA A 88 4.80 -10.97 14.29
N GLU A 89 5.39 -11.96 13.63
CA GLU A 89 6.42 -12.82 14.23
C GLU A 89 7.85 -12.25 14.14
N ALA A 90 8.10 -11.32 13.21
CA ALA A 90 9.43 -10.75 13.03
C ALA A 90 9.91 -9.95 14.25
N ASP A 91 11.20 -10.05 14.56
CA ASP A 91 11.84 -9.24 15.60
C ASP A 91 11.85 -7.75 15.21
N PRO A 92 11.24 -6.85 16.03
CA PRO A 92 11.24 -5.41 15.80
C PRO A 92 12.64 -4.82 15.55
N ARG A 93 13.66 -5.32 16.24
CA ARG A 93 15.03 -4.77 16.15
C ARG A 93 15.66 -5.17 14.81
N ARG A 94 15.42 -6.40 14.36
CA ARG A 94 15.83 -6.84 13.03
C ARG A 94 15.16 -6.04 11.91
N ILE A 95 13.88 -5.69 12.07
CA ILE A 95 13.17 -4.81 11.13
C ILE A 95 13.85 -3.43 11.05
N GLU A 96 14.16 -2.81 12.19
CA GLU A 96 14.83 -1.51 12.27
C GLU A 96 16.17 -1.52 11.54
N ILE A 97 16.99 -2.56 11.78
CA ILE A 97 18.28 -2.76 11.12
C ILE A 97 18.12 -2.86 9.60
N VAL A 98 17.25 -3.75 9.11
CA VAL A 98 17.08 -3.99 7.67
C VAL A 98 16.46 -2.80 6.95
N THR A 99 15.54 -2.10 7.60
CA THR A 99 14.85 -0.94 7.01
C THR A 99 15.62 0.37 7.17
N GLY A 100 16.72 0.39 7.94
CA GLY A 100 17.49 1.60 8.27
C GLY A 100 16.69 2.60 9.10
N ARG A 101 15.63 2.15 9.79
CA ARG A 101 14.76 2.99 10.62
C ARG A 101 15.20 2.92 12.07
N LYS A 102 15.10 4.05 12.77
CA LYS A 102 15.48 4.13 14.18
C LYS A 102 14.41 3.52 15.08
N TYR A 103 14.85 3.02 16.24
CA TYR A 103 13.97 2.69 17.35
C TYR A 103 13.01 3.87 17.64
N PRO A 104 11.71 3.63 17.91
CA PRO A 104 11.02 2.34 18.05
C PRO A 104 10.21 1.90 16.82
N PHE A 105 10.66 2.22 15.59
CA PHE A 105 9.91 1.96 14.35
C PHE A 105 9.38 0.52 14.23
N GLY A 106 10.18 -0.48 14.58
CA GLY A 106 9.78 -1.88 14.47
C GLY A 106 8.56 -2.22 15.33
N ASN A 107 8.46 -1.62 16.53
CA ASN A 107 7.31 -1.84 17.42
C ASN A 107 6.06 -1.15 16.85
N HIS A 108 6.19 0.12 16.42
CA HIS A 108 5.06 0.88 15.89
C HIS A 108 4.42 0.23 14.64
N ILE A 109 5.23 -0.33 13.73
CA ILE A 109 4.65 -0.99 12.56
C ILE A 109 3.94 -2.31 12.91
N LYS A 110 4.40 -3.01 13.96
CA LYS A 110 3.74 -4.21 14.44
C LYS A 110 2.43 -3.87 15.14
N GLU A 111 2.41 -2.82 15.95
CA GLU A 111 1.18 -2.28 16.56
C GLU A 111 0.16 -1.88 15.48
N SER A 112 0.62 -1.36 14.34
CA SER A 112 -0.25 -1.01 13.22
C SER A 112 -1.04 -2.20 12.63
N LEU A 113 -0.62 -3.45 12.88
CA LEU A 113 -1.39 -4.63 12.47
C LEU A 113 -2.76 -4.69 13.14
N SER A 114 -2.90 -4.13 14.35
CA SER A 114 -4.19 -4.06 15.05
C SER A 114 -5.24 -3.17 14.36
N SER A 115 -4.81 -2.33 13.41
CA SER A 115 -5.71 -1.49 12.61
C SER A 115 -6.34 -2.22 11.42
N LEU A 116 -5.86 -3.43 11.12
CA LEU A 116 -6.42 -4.24 10.04
C LEU A 116 -7.79 -4.78 10.46
N PRO A 117 -8.75 -4.86 9.53
CA PRO A 117 -10.01 -5.56 9.78
C PRO A 117 -9.73 -7.05 10.11
N PRO A 118 -10.60 -7.68 10.93
CA PRO A 118 -10.49 -9.09 11.28
C PRO A 118 -10.61 -10.02 10.06
#